data_AF-A0A533QDA3-F1
#
_entry.id   AF-A0A533QDA3-F1
#
_cell.length_a   1.000
_cell.length_b   1.000
_cell.length_c   1.000
_cell.angle_alpha   90.00
_cell.angle_beta   90.00
_cell.angle_gamma   90.00
#
_symmetry.space_group_name_H-M   'P 1'
#
loop_
_entity.id
_entity.type
_entity.pdbx_description
1 polymer ?
#
loop_
_entity_poly.entity_id
_entity_poly.type
_entity_poly.pdbx_seq_one_letter_code
_entity_poly.pdbx_strand_id
1 'polypeptide(L)'
;MMDITEFYRLFCLATSKRDGKRELPGHLCVELEFLYFLVFKELQARIDDDLKFLERYLLAQKDFLNRHPVQWVQKFCDSLCNLADIPFYNLLARINAIFITYELELITSRVKLFLREK
;
A
#
# COMPACT_ATOMS: atom_id res chain seq x y z
N MET A 1 -9.83 -8.30 -12.30
CA MET A 1 -9.12 -7.52 -11.25
C MET A 1 -7.95 -8.39 -10.82
N MET A 2 -6.73 -7.83 -10.75
CA MET A 2 -5.55 -8.61 -10.36
C MET A 2 -5.62 -8.98 -8.89
N ASP A 3 -5.30 -10.23 -8.54
CA ASP A 3 -5.31 -10.69 -7.15
C ASP A 3 -4.15 -10.09 -6.35
N ILE A 4 -4.35 -9.88 -5.04
CA ILE A 4 -3.32 -9.32 -4.15
C ILE A 4 -2.06 -10.19 -4.10
N THR A 5 -2.22 -11.52 -4.16
CA THR A 5 -1.09 -12.45 -4.17
C THR A 5 -0.36 -12.43 -5.51
N GLU A 6 -1.07 -12.20 -6.62
CA GLU A 6 -0.45 -11.96 -7.92
C GLU A 6 0.37 -10.67 -7.89
N PHE A 7 -0.14 -9.61 -7.27
CA PHE A 7 0.59 -8.35 -7.10
C PHE A 7 1.92 -8.58 -6.39
N TYR A 8 1.94 -9.31 -5.26
CA TYR A 8 3.18 -9.61 -4.55
C TYR A 8 4.17 -10.41 -5.40
N ARG A 9 3.68 -11.39 -6.17
CA ARG A 9 4.52 -12.21 -7.06
C ARG A 9 5.20 -11.41 -8.16
N LEU A 10 4.59 -10.32 -8.65
CA LEU A 10 5.24 -9.42 -9.63
C LEU A 10 6.53 -8.77 -9.10
N PHE A 11 6.70 -8.75 -7.78
CA PHE A 11 7.90 -8.25 -7.09
C PHE A 11 8.72 -9.39 -6.46
N CYS A 12 8.46 -10.63 -6.87
CA CYS A 12 9.11 -11.84 -6.33
C CYS A 12 8.92 -12.01 -4.81
N LEU A 13 7.81 -11.48 -4.27
CA LEU A 13 7.46 -11.60 -2.86
C LEU A 13 6.36 -12.66 -2.64
N ALA A 14 6.34 -13.21 -1.44
CA ALA A 14 5.30 -14.09 -0.93
C ALA A 14 5.04 -13.79 0.55
N THR A 15 3.82 -14.03 1.02
CA THR A 15 3.47 -13.86 2.43
C THR A 15 4.28 -14.79 3.32
N SER A 16 4.73 -14.28 4.46
CA SER A 16 5.49 -15.04 5.43
C SER A 16 4.63 -16.14 6.09
N LYS A 17 5.31 -17.11 6.72
CA LYS A 17 4.66 -18.04 7.65
C LYS A 17 5.07 -17.64 9.06
N ARG A 18 4.11 -17.33 9.93
CA ARG A 18 4.32 -17.11 11.36
C ARG A 18 3.61 -18.20 12.14
N ASP A 19 4.31 -18.85 13.08
CA ASP A 19 3.79 -19.94 13.91
C ASP A 19 3.13 -21.08 13.10
N GLY A 20 3.71 -21.40 11.94
CA GLY A 20 3.22 -22.44 11.04
C GLY A 20 1.96 -22.06 10.22
N LYS A 21 1.39 -20.87 10.43
CA LYS A 21 0.26 -20.34 9.65
C LYS A 21 0.74 -19.32 8.63
N ARG A 22 0.18 -19.37 7.41
CA ARG A 22 0.40 -18.32 6.41
C ARG A 22 -0.34 -17.07 6.86
N GLU A 23 0.35 -15.93 6.86
CA GLU A 23 -0.32 -14.65 7.00
C GLU A 23 -1.31 -14.46 5.85
N LEU A 24 -2.47 -13.87 6.15
CA LEU A 24 -3.49 -13.62 5.14
C LEU A 24 -3.00 -12.48 4.24
N PRO A 25 -2.88 -12.68 2.91
CA PRO A 25 -2.38 -11.66 1.99
C PRO A 25 -3.13 -10.33 2.08
N GLY A 26 -4.45 -10.35 2.28
CA GLY A 26 -5.28 -9.15 2.44
C GLY A 26 -5.37 -8.62 3.87
N HIS A 27 -4.49 -9.05 4.79
CA HIS A 27 -4.45 -8.45 6.12
C HIS A 27 -3.83 -7.05 6.04
N LEU A 28 -4.43 -6.08 6.73
CA LEU A 28 -3.99 -4.67 6.67
C LEU A 28 -2.48 -4.50 6.87
N CYS A 29 -1.91 -5.17 7.88
CA CYS A 29 -0.47 -5.09 8.14
C CYS A 29 0.37 -5.57 6.96
N VAL A 30 -0.03 -6.66 6.29
CA VAL A 30 0.70 -7.20 5.13
C VAL A 30 0.64 -6.23 3.95
N GLU A 31 -0.53 -5.62 3.70
CA GLU A 31 -0.68 -4.59 2.67
C GLU A 31 0.18 -3.34 2.97
N LEU A 32 0.25 -2.90 4.23
CA LEU A 32 1.07 -1.77 4.64
C LEU A 32 2.57 -2.07 4.55
N GLU A 33 2.99 -3.28 4.93
CA GLU A 33 4.38 -3.73 4.76
C GLU A 33 4.79 -3.77 3.28
N PHE A 34 3.88 -4.23 2.41
CA PHE A 34 4.12 -4.22 0.97
C PHE A 34 4.19 -2.80 0.40
N LEU A 35 3.32 -1.89 0.85
CA LEU A 35 3.40 -0.47 0.50
C LEU A 35 4.76 0.12 0.92
N TYR A 36 5.21 -0.16 2.14
CA TYR A 36 6.55 0.23 2.62
C TYR A 36 7.65 -0.30 1.69
N PHE A 37 7.59 -1.58 1.30
CA PHE A 37 8.57 -2.16 0.37
C PHE A 37 8.62 -1.40 -0.97
N LEU A 38 7.46 -1.03 -1.54
CA LEU A 38 7.41 -0.28 -2.80
C LEU A 38 8.02 1.11 -2.66
N VAL A 39 7.74 1.83 -1.57
CA VAL A 39 8.31 3.15 -1.27
C VAL A 39 9.82 3.05 -1.06
N PHE A 40 10.28 2.04 -0.34
CA PHE A 40 11.71 1.81 -0.11
C PHE A 40 12.47 1.56 -1.42
N LYS A 41 11.90 0.73 -2.32
CA LYS A 41 12.50 0.49 -3.63
C LYS A 41 12.46 1.70 -4.56
N GLU A 42 11.43 2.51 -4.46
CA GLU A 42 11.37 3.80 -5.15
C GLU A 42 12.51 4.74 -4.71
N LEU A 43 12.74 4.85 -3.40
CA LEU A 43 13.83 5.66 -2.86
C LEU A 43 15.20 5.17 -3.34
N GLN A 44 15.43 3.85 -3.33
CA GLN A 44 16.67 3.27 -3.85
C GLN A 44 16.89 3.65 -5.32
N ALA A 45 15.86 3.53 -6.16
CA ALA A 45 15.95 3.93 -7.57
C ALA A 45 16.25 5.41 -7.77
N ARG A 46 15.75 6.30 -6.88
CA ARG A 46 16.11 7.74 -6.91
C ARG A 46 17.57 7.97 -6.57
N ILE A 47 18.09 7.28 -5.56
CA ILE A 47 19.50 7.41 -5.14
C ILE A 47 20.44 6.93 -6.25
N ASP A 48 20.06 5.85 -6.93
CA ASP A 48 20.85 5.24 -8.01
C ASP A 48 20.65 5.92 -9.38
N ASP A 49 19.83 6.97 -9.46
CA ASP A 49 19.41 7.69 -10.68
C ASP A 49 18.83 6.76 -11.77
N ASP A 50 18.22 5.65 -11.37
CA ASP A 50 17.59 4.70 -12.29
C ASP A 50 16.15 5.09 -12.59
N LEU A 51 15.99 5.97 -13.59
CA LEU A 51 14.68 6.49 -14.01
C LEU A 51 13.68 5.40 -14.41
N LYS A 52 14.14 4.27 -14.96
CA LYS A 52 13.24 3.18 -15.38
C LYS A 52 12.67 2.44 -14.16
N PHE A 53 13.53 2.13 -13.20
CA PHE A 53 13.06 1.51 -11.96
C PHE A 53 12.23 2.47 -11.11
N LEU A 54 12.60 3.75 -11.09
CA LEU A 54 11.82 4.79 -10.43
C LEU A 54 10.39 4.87 -10.98
N GLU A 55 10.24 4.93 -12.31
CA GLU A 55 8.95 4.92 -12.98
C GLU A 55 8.13 3.67 -12.60
N ARG A 56 8.77 2.49 -12.64
CA ARG A 56 8.14 1.21 -12.31
C ARG A 56 7.57 1.23 -10.89
N TYR A 57 8.33 1.68 -9.89
CA TYR A 57 7.87 1.67 -8.51
C TYR A 57 6.83 2.76 -8.22
N LEU A 58 6.92 3.93 -8.84
CA LEU A 58 5.89 4.97 -8.73
C LEU A 58 4.53 4.48 -9.27
N LEU A 59 4.54 3.85 -10.45
CA LEU A 59 3.33 3.28 -11.04
C LEU A 59 2.79 2.12 -10.21
N ALA A 60 3.67 1.26 -9.69
CA ALA A 60 3.29 0.14 -8.83
C ALA A 60 2.62 0.59 -7.52
N GLN A 61 3.15 1.63 -6.86
CA GLN A 61 2.52 2.19 -5.65
C GLN A 61 1.11 2.70 -5.94
N LYS A 62 0.95 3.48 -7.02
CA LYS A 62 -0.35 4.01 -7.43
C LYS A 62 -1.34 2.89 -7.75
N ASP A 63 -0.93 1.90 -8.53
CA ASP A 63 -1.78 0.77 -8.90
C ASP A 63 -2.15 -0.09 -7.69
N PHE A 64 -1.20 -0.34 -6.78
CA PHE A 64 -1.43 -1.10 -5.56
C PHE A 64 -2.48 -0.41 -4.68
N LEU A 65 -2.26 0.86 -4.33
CA LEU A 65 -3.16 1.64 -3.49
C LEU A 65 -4.57 1.71 -4.08
N ASN A 66 -4.69 2.01 -5.38
CA ASN A 66 -5.96 2.17 -6.05
C ASN A 66 -6.77 0.86 -6.13
N ARG A 67 -6.09 -0.30 -6.23
CA ARG A 67 -6.74 -1.60 -6.41
C ARG A 67 -6.98 -2.36 -5.11
N HIS A 68 -6.20 -2.11 -4.06
CA HIS A 68 -6.24 -2.87 -2.83
C HIS A 68 -6.73 -2.01 -1.65
N PRO A 69 -5.88 -1.33 -0.85
CA PRO A 69 -6.30 -0.79 0.43
C PRO A 69 -7.40 0.27 0.30
N VAL A 70 -7.37 1.13 -0.72
CA VAL A 70 -8.39 2.20 -0.90
C VAL A 70 -9.80 1.62 -1.09
N GLN A 71 -9.93 0.41 -1.64
CA GLN A 71 -11.24 -0.19 -1.93
C GLN A 71 -12.00 -0.63 -0.68
N TRP A 72 -11.30 -0.90 0.43
CA TRP A 72 -11.89 -1.53 1.60
C TRP A 72 -11.52 -0.90 2.94
N VAL A 73 -10.37 -0.23 3.06
CA VAL A 73 -9.87 0.30 4.33
C VAL A 73 -10.86 1.24 5.00
N GLN A 74 -11.50 2.15 4.25
CA GLN A 74 -12.51 3.05 4.84
C GLN A 74 -13.65 2.27 5.50
N LYS A 75 -14.21 1.28 4.81
CA LYS A 75 -15.30 0.44 5.34
C LYS A 75 -14.85 -0.38 6.54
N PHE A 76 -13.62 -0.89 6.53
CA PHE A 76 -13.04 -1.59 7.66
C PHE A 76 -12.91 -0.67 8.87
N CYS A 77 -12.40 0.54 8.70
CA CYS A 77 -12.26 1.54 9.75
C CYS A 77 -13.62 1.96 10.33
N ASP A 78 -14.62 2.20 9.48
CA ASP A 78 -15.98 2.52 9.91
C ASP A 78 -16.58 1.36 10.72
N SER A 79 -16.38 0.11 10.27
CA SER A 79 -16.85 -1.08 10.98
C SER A 79 -16.15 -1.25 12.33
N LEU A 80 -14.83 -1.00 12.40
CA LEU A 80 -14.08 -1.09 13.64
C LEU A 80 -14.58 -0.08 14.68
N CYS A 81 -14.80 1.17 14.25
CA CYS A 81 -15.35 2.22 15.13
C CYS A 81 -16.74 1.90 15.67
N ASN A 82 -17.55 1.16 14.92
CA ASN A 82 -18.92 0.78 15.32
C ASN A 82 -18.95 -0.46 16.22
N LEU A 83 -18.00 -1.38 16.06
CA LEU A 83 -17.98 -2.68 16.76
C LEU A 83 -17.11 -2.67 18.03
N ALA A 84 -16.05 -1.86 18.06
CA ALA A 84 -15.10 -1.82 19.15
C ALA A 84 -15.24 -0.51 19.94
N ASP A 85 -15.69 -0.60 21.20
CA ASP A 85 -15.67 0.53 22.13
C ASP A 85 -14.29 0.64 22.82
N ILE A 86 -13.22 0.63 22.01
CA ILE A 86 -11.84 0.82 22.47
C ILE A 86 -11.30 2.09 21.82
N PRO A 87 -11.23 3.22 22.55
CA PRO A 87 -10.85 4.52 22.00
C PRO A 87 -9.54 4.53 21.19
N PHE A 88 -8.55 3.73 21.63
CA PHE A 88 -7.28 3.59 20.93
C PHE A 88 -7.43 3.06 19.49
N TYR A 89 -8.18 1.97 19.31
CA TYR A 89 -8.36 1.37 17.98
C TYR A 89 -9.23 2.23 17.07
N ASN A 90 -10.18 2.98 17.64
CA ASN A 90 -11.00 3.93 16.88
C ASN A 90 -10.16 5.07 16.33
N LEU A 91 -9.23 5.61 17.13
CA LEU A 91 -8.28 6.61 16.66
C LEU A 91 -7.36 6.04 15.58
N LEU A 92 -6.82 4.84 15.80
CA LEU A 92 -5.91 4.19 14.86
C LEU A 92 -6.58 3.91 13.50
N ALA A 93 -7.84 3.44 13.51
CA ALA A 93 -8.63 3.26 12.30
C ALA A 93 -8.80 4.57 11.53
N ARG A 94 -9.19 5.65 12.21
CA ARG A 94 -9.36 6.95 11.56
C ARG A 94 -8.07 7.46 10.94
N ILE A 95 -6.94 7.34 11.65
CA ILE A 95 -5.61 7.70 11.13
C ILE A 95 -5.28 6.88 9.88
N ASN A 96 -5.53 5.56 9.91
CA ASN A 96 -5.22 4.68 8.80
C ASN A 96 -6.04 5.01 7.53
N ALA A 97 -7.33 5.27 7.68
CA ALA A 97 -8.20 5.66 6.56
C ALA A 97 -7.75 6.99 5.91
N ILE A 98 -7.41 7.98 6.73
CA ILE A 98 -6.87 9.27 6.26
C ILE A 98 -5.54 9.05 5.53
N PHE A 99 -4.63 8.27 6.14
CA PHE A 99 -3.32 7.96 5.56
C PHE A 99 -3.44 7.33 4.17
N ILE A 100 -4.24 6.27 4.02
CA ILE A 100 -4.38 5.57 2.73
C ILE A 100 -4.96 6.48 1.65
N THR A 101 -5.94 7.31 2.00
CA THR A 101 -6.55 8.26 1.05
C THR A 101 -5.54 9.31 0.60
N TYR A 102 -4.84 9.91 1.56
CA TYR A 102 -3.81 10.92 1.30
C TYR A 102 -2.66 10.36 0.47
N GLU A 103 -2.21 9.14 0.77
CA GLU A 103 -1.12 8.50 0.05
C GLU A 103 -1.47 8.25 -1.42
N LEU A 104 -2.72 7.85 -1.72
CA LEU A 104 -3.20 7.71 -3.10
C LEU A 104 -3.17 9.04 -3.86
N GLU A 105 -3.60 10.13 -3.22
CA GLU A 105 -3.58 11.47 -3.82
C GLU A 105 -2.15 11.94 -4.08
N LEU A 106 -1.26 11.73 -3.11
CA LEU A 106 0.16 12.08 -3.19
C LEU A 106 0.85 11.33 -4.32
N ILE A 107 0.75 9.99 -4.35
CA ILE A 107 1.41 9.20 -5.41
C ILE A 107 0.85 9.52 -6.80
N THR A 108 -0.46 9.77 -6.89
CA THR A 108 -1.09 10.19 -8.15
C THR A 108 -0.50 11.50 -8.66
N SER A 109 -0.24 12.44 -7.76
CA SER A 109 0.41 13.72 -8.09
C SER A 109 1.87 13.53 -8.49
N ARG A 110 2.63 12.71 -7.75
CA ARG A 110 4.04 12.39 -8.03
C ARG A 110 4.22 11.72 -9.39
N VAL A 111 3.38 10.74 -9.72
CA VAL A 111 3.36 10.09 -11.04
C VAL A 111 3.10 11.10 -12.16
N LYS A 112 2.12 12.00 -11.98
CA LYS A 112 1.81 13.04 -12.98
C LYS A 112 3.00 13.98 -13.22
N LEU A 113 3.70 14.37 -12.16
CA LEU A 113 4.88 15.24 -12.26
C LEU A 113 6.04 14.51 -12.96
N PHE A 114 6.35 13.29 -12.53
CA PHE A 114 7.42 12.48 -13.12
C PHE A 114 7.22 12.26 -14.64
N LEU A 115 5.99 11.99 -15.08
CA LEU A 115 5.68 11.80 -16.49
C LEU A 115 5.70 13.10 -17.32
N ARG A 116 5.68 14.29 -16.70
CA ARG A 116 5.82 15.58 -17.39
C ARG A 116 7.27 15.98 -17.62
N GLU A 117 8.17 15.50 -16.77
CA GLU A 117 9.61 15.86 -16.78
C GLU A 117 10.44 14.94 -17.68
N LYS A 118 9.86 13.84 -18.18
CA LYS A 118 10.45 12.87 -19.10
C LYS A 118 10.21 13.24 -20.56
#